data_AF-A0A520KQK3-F1
#
_entry.id   AF-A0A520KQK3-F1
#
_cell.length_a   1.000
_cell.length_b   1.000
_cell.length_c   1.000
_cell.angle_alpha   90.00
_cell.angle_beta   90.00
_cell.angle_gamma   90.00
#
_symmetry.space_group_name_H-M   'P 1'
#
loop_
_entity.id
_entity.type
_entity.pdbx_description
1 polymer ?
#
loop_
_entity_poly.entity_id
_entity_poly.type
_entity_poly.pdbx_seq_one_letter_code
_entity_poly.pdbx_strand_id
1 'polypeptide(L)'
;MRDILRNRLNEKEDELFKEYTLSLDVDRWIFDADIYVDLAHVIMLGERGIIDKEERDKIIKALLEVKNEDIEIENYEDVHVAIESKIIEKLGSIGGKIHTAKSRNDEVATCLRFKSREETINIMKLIIDLLNTILKFSKDNLDVIMPGYTHMQHAQPILLSHHYLAHYDVFKRDLDRLKDFYKRLNLSPLGSAAFAGTGFKIDRERTAYLLGFDDIVEHSMDAVSTRDFILEMIFDVTLIMIDVSRLAEELILWSTSEFNFIEINDSFASTSSIMPQKKNPDSLELMRAKSGSLIGYLTATLSICKAIPFSYNLDNQEVSVHLLQSINIVKITLKILSRIIDTLKINKGVMLEESDKGFTTATELADIITIKTKIPFRVAHSIVGEFTKNYNGHKNFYDIKKVTDGLNDISLKKIGKKLSDLGLKSIDVENALNSTKNIERRTSIGGTSHFEVKRMIEERESILKKDESEINDLAQKIKGRINELLSICKDV
;
A
#
# COMPACT_ATOMS: atom_id res chain seq x y z
N MET A 1 -13.24 -40.47 11.45
CA MET A 1 -12.18 -41.29 10.81
C MET A 1 -10.89 -41.02 11.60
N ARG A 2 -10.03 -42.01 11.89
CA ARG A 2 -8.73 -41.69 12.51
C ARG A 2 -7.94 -40.84 11.51
N ASP A 3 -7.34 -39.76 12.00
CA ASP A 3 -6.42 -38.94 11.23
C ASP A 3 -5.42 -39.84 10.50
N ILE A 4 -5.45 -39.77 9.17
CA ILE A 4 -4.78 -40.72 8.25
C ILE A 4 -3.27 -40.67 8.44
N LEU A 5 -2.76 -39.54 8.96
CA LEU A 5 -1.34 -39.27 9.18
C LEU A 5 -0.83 -39.76 10.54
N ARG A 6 -1.72 -39.95 11.53
CA ARG A 6 -1.32 -40.35 12.89
C ARG A 6 -1.15 -41.86 13.07
N ASN A 7 -1.24 -42.66 12.00
CA ASN A 7 -1.08 -44.11 12.05
C ASN A 7 0.27 -44.60 12.61
N ARG A 8 1.28 -43.73 12.70
CA ARG A 8 2.58 -44.03 13.33
C ARG A 8 2.62 -43.74 14.84
N LEU A 9 1.60 -43.09 15.39
CA LEU A 9 1.53 -42.67 16.79
C LEU A 9 0.56 -43.58 17.56
N ASN A 10 0.95 -43.96 18.78
CA ASN A 10 0.20 -44.93 19.58
C ASN A 10 -0.93 -44.29 20.40
N GLU A 11 -0.85 -42.98 20.65
CA GLU A 11 -1.77 -42.23 21.48
C GLU A 11 -2.67 -41.33 20.64
N LYS A 12 -3.89 -41.07 21.14
CA LYS A 12 -4.78 -40.06 20.56
C LYS A 12 -4.10 -38.69 20.70
N GLU A 13 -4.31 -37.82 19.72
CA GLU A 13 -3.95 -36.42 19.88
C GLU A 13 -4.61 -35.81 21.11
N ASP A 14 -3.83 -35.04 21.85
CA ASP A 14 -4.32 -34.23 22.96
C ASP A 14 -5.09 -33.02 22.39
N GLU A 15 -6.28 -32.74 22.93
CA GLU A 15 -7.15 -31.67 22.42
C GLU A 15 -6.51 -30.28 22.61
N LEU A 16 -5.69 -30.06 23.65
CA LEU A 16 -4.97 -28.79 23.84
C LEU A 16 -3.84 -28.63 22.83
N PHE A 17 -3.16 -29.73 22.49
CA PHE A 17 -2.14 -29.70 21.43
C PHE A 17 -2.77 -29.38 20.08
N LYS A 18 -3.94 -29.96 19.79
CA LYS A 18 -4.71 -29.62 18.59
C LYS A 18 -5.09 -28.14 18.59
N GLU A 19 -5.71 -27.63 19.66
CA GLU A 19 -6.07 -26.21 19.77
C GLU A 19 -4.87 -25.28 19.56
N TYR A 20 -3.70 -25.64 20.09
CA TYR A 20 -2.47 -24.85 19.98
C TYR A 20 -1.86 -24.82 18.57
N THR A 21 -2.13 -25.82 17.74
CA THR A 21 -1.51 -25.97 16.41
C THR A 21 -2.43 -25.54 15.25
N LEU A 22 -3.69 -25.20 15.54
CA LEU A 22 -4.65 -24.77 14.52
C LEU A 22 -4.35 -23.35 13.99
N SER A 23 -4.47 -23.17 12.67
CA SER A 23 -4.34 -21.88 11.97
C SER A 23 -5.55 -21.52 11.10
N LEU A 24 -6.76 -21.72 11.66
CA LEU A 24 -8.02 -21.76 10.91
C LEU A 24 -8.26 -20.58 9.95
N ASP A 25 -7.89 -19.35 10.31
CA ASP A 25 -8.09 -18.20 9.43
C ASP A 25 -7.21 -18.26 8.17
N VAL A 26 -5.97 -18.75 8.31
CA VAL A 26 -5.05 -18.98 7.19
C VAL A 26 -5.53 -20.16 6.36
N ASP A 27 -5.92 -21.25 7.03
CA ASP A 27 -6.45 -22.46 6.38
C ASP A 27 -7.67 -22.15 5.50
N ARG A 28 -8.62 -21.36 6.02
CA ARG A 28 -9.77 -20.86 5.26
C ARG A 28 -9.36 -19.93 4.11
N TRP A 29 -8.35 -19.09 4.31
CA TRP A 29 -7.86 -18.17 3.28
C TRP A 29 -7.21 -18.90 2.10
N ILE A 30 -6.52 -20.01 2.34
CA ILE A 30 -5.83 -20.79 1.31
C ILE A 30 -6.67 -21.96 0.74
N PHE A 31 -7.83 -22.29 1.31
CA PHE A 31 -8.69 -23.40 0.86
C PHE A 31 -8.89 -23.48 -0.66
N ASP A 32 -9.34 -22.39 -1.29
CA ASP A 32 -9.55 -22.38 -2.74
C ASP A 32 -8.24 -22.56 -3.52
N ALA A 33 -7.13 -22.01 -3.02
CA ALA A 33 -5.81 -22.17 -3.66
C ALA A 33 -5.35 -23.62 -3.58
N ASP A 34 -5.61 -24.30 -2.48
CA ASP A 34 -5.28 -25.71 -2.27
C ASP A 34 -5.97 -26.61 -3.30
N ILE A 35 -7.28 -26.39 -3.50
CA ILE A 35 -8.03 -27.08 -4.56
C ILE A 35 -7.42 -26.83 -5.95
N TYR A 36 -7.02 -25.61 -6.28
CA TYR A 36 -6.39 -25.35 -7.58
C TYR A 36 -5.02 -26.04 -7.71
N VAL A 37 -4.22 -26.03 -6.65
CA VAL A 37 -2.92 -26.71 -6.58
C VAL A 37 -3.10 -28.23 -6.78
N ASP A 38 -4.08 -28.81 -6.09
CA ASP A 38 -4.47 -30.20 -6.25
C ASP A 38 -4.91 -30.55 -7.67
N LEU A 39 -5.79 -29.74 -8.27
CA LEU A 39 -6.26 -29.95 -9.64
C LEU A 39 -5.09 -29.93 -10.64
N ALA A 40 -4.21 -28.92 -10.54
CA ALA A 40 -3.05 -28.81 -11.42
C ALA A 40 -2.08 -29.98 -11.24
N HIS A 41 -1.86 -30.40 -10.00
CA HIS A 41 -1.00 -31.55 -9.67
C HIS A 41 -1.55 -32.85 -10.23
N VAL A 42 -2.83 -33.15 -9.99
CA VAL A 42 -3.49 -34.38 -10.47
C VAL A 42 -3.52 -34.44 -12.00
N ILE A 43 -3.77 -33.32 -12.68
CA ILE A 43 -3.67 -33.23 -14.14
C ILE A 43 -2.27 -33.64 -14.59
N MET A 44 -1.23 -33.07 -14.00
CA MET A 44 0.16 -33.39 -14.33
C MET A 44 0.48 -34.87 -14.05
N LEU A 45 0.03 -35.44 -12.92
CA LEU A 45 0.25 -36.85 -12.63
C LEU A 45 -0.30 -37.77 -13.73
N GLY A 46 -1.50 -37.48 -14.23
CA GLY A 46 -2.09 -38.25 -15.32
C GLY A 46 -1.44 -37.98 -16.68
N GLU A 47 -1.04 -36.75 -16.98
CA GLU A 47 -0.28 -36.41 -18.20
C GLU A 47 1.09 -37.11 -18.25
N ARG A 48 1.69 -37.36 -17.09
CA ARG A 48 2.96 -38.10 -16.94
C ARG A 48 2.78 -39.61 -16.79
N GLY A 49 1.55 -40.11 -16.80
CA GLY A 49 1.23 -41.53 -16.62
C GLY A 49 1.64 -42.08 -15.25
N ILE A 50 1.74 -41.22 -14.23
CA ILE A 50 2.03 -41.62 -12.84
C ILE A 50 0.78 -42.23 -12.20
N ILE A 51 -0.40 -41.74 -12.59
CA ILE A 51 -1.71 -42.31 -12.26
C ILE A 51 -2.49 -42.59 -13.54
N ASP A 52 -3.41 -43.54 -13.49
CA ASP A 52 -4.24 -43.86 -14.66
C ASP A 52 -5.19 -42.70 -14.99
N LYS A 53 -5.51 -42.55 -16.28
CA LYS A 53 -6.40 -41.48 -16.76
C LYS A 53 -7.77 -41.51 -16.07
N GLU A 54 -8.35 -42.70 -15.90
CA GLU A 54 -9.64 -42.85 -15.21
C GLU A 54 -9.57 -42.49 -13.72
N GLU A 55 -8.42 -42.73 -13.07
CA GLU A 55 -8.21 -42.37 -11.66
C GLU A 55 -8.05 -40.86 -11.51
N ARG A 56 -7.23 -40.24 -12.35
CA ARG A 56 -7.13 -38.78 -12.48
C ARG A 56 -8.52 -38.17 -12.62
N ASP A 57 -9.32 -38.71 -13.52
CA ASP A 57 -10.63 -38.16 -13.86
C ASP A 57 -11.62 -38.21 -12.68
N LYS A 58 -11.58 -39.29 -11.90
CA LYS A 58 -12.35 -39.41 -10.65
C LYS A 58 -11.90 -38.42 -9.59
N ILE A 59 -10.58 -38.24 -9.41
CA ILE A 59 -10.03 -37.33 -8.41
C ILE A 59 -10.38 -35.87 -8.75
N ILE A 60 -10.26 -35.46 -10.01
CA ILE A 60 -10.63 -34.10 -10.48
C ILE A 60 -12.10 -33.81 -10.17
N LYS A 61 -13.01 -34.74 -10.48
CA LYS A 61 -14.45 -34.58 -10.18
C LYS A 61 -14.70 -34.43 -8.69
N ALA A 62 -14.08 -35.27 -7.86
CA ALA A 62 -14.20 -35.18 -6.42
C ALA A 62 -13.67 -33.85 -5.86
N LEU A 63 -12.55 -33.33 -6.38
CA LEU A 63 -12.01 -32.01 -5.99
C LEU A 63 -12.97 -30.87 -6.32
N LEU A 64 -13.60 -30.90 -7.50
CA LEU A 64 -14.60 -29.89 -7.89
C LEU A 64 -15.88 -29.96 -7.03
N GLU A 65 -16.27 -31.16 -6.58
CA GLU A 65 -17.35 -31.30 -5.60
C GLU A 65 -16.95 -30.69 -4.25
N VAL A 66 -15.79 -31.11 -3.71
CA VAL A 66 -15.26 -30.64 -2.41
C VAL A 66 -15.10 -29.12 -2.38
N LYS A 67 -14.71 -28.49 -3.49
CA LYS A 67 -14.61 -27.03 -3.60
C LYS A 67 -15.92 -26.30 -3.21
N ASN A 68 -17.07 -26.93 -3.44
CA ASN A 68 -18.39 -26.34 -3.17
C ASN A 68 -19.02 -26.86 -1.86
N GLU A 69 -18.32 -27.71 -1.11
CA GLU A 69 -18.78 -28.22 0.18
C GLU A 69 -18.39 -27.26 1.31
N ASP A 70 -19.24 -27.20 2.35
CA ASP A 70 -18.90 -26.53 3.60
C ASP A 70 -18.16 -27.51 4.51
N ILE A 71 -16.85 -27.32 4.64
CA ILE A 71 -15.98 -28.22 5.40
C ILE A 71 -15.65 -27.59 6.74
N GLU A 72 -16.00 -28.29 7.81
CA GLU A 72 -15.56 -27.98 9.18
C GLU A 72 -14.06 -28.29 9.32
N ILE A 73 -13.20 -27.38 8.85
CA ILE A 73 -11.72 -27.53 8.84
C ILE A 73 -11.19 -27.78 10.25
N GLU A 74 -11.80 -27.18 11.28
CA GLU A 74 -11.46 -27.38 12.70
C GLU A 74 -11.49 -28.84 13.17
N ASN A 75 -12.15 -29.74 12.43
CA ASN A 75 -12.14 -31.16 12.74
C ASN A 75 -10.85 -31.87 12.30
N TYR A 76 -10.01 -31.22 11.49
CA TYR A 76 -8.77 -31.75 10.92
C TYR A 76 -7.54 -31.00 11.47
N GLU A 77 -6.34 -31.47 11.12
CA GLU A 77 -5.06 -30.82 11.49
C GLU A 77 -4.90 -29.48 10.75
N ASP A 78 -5.18 -29.47 9.45
CA ASP A 78 -5.09 -28.32 8.56
C ASP A 78 -6.07 -28.49 7.38
N VAL A 79 -6.12 -27.50 6.49
CA VAL A 79 -6.98 -27.55 5.29
C VAL A 79 -6.59 -28.66 4.31
N HIS A 80 -5.30 -28.96 4.18
CA HIS A 80 -4.79 -29.98 3.26
C HIS A 80 -5.31 -31.37 3.65
N VAL A 81 -5.23 -31.69 4.94
CA VAL A 81 -5.75 -32.94 5.52
C VAL A 81 -7.27 -33.00 5.42
N ALA A 82 -7.96 -31.87 5.58
CA ALA A 82 -9.41 -31.80 5.41
C ALA A 82 -9.84 -32.17 3.98
N ILE A 83 -9.20 -31.58 2.97
CA ILE A 83 -9.47 -31.87 1.56
C ILE A 83 -9.11 -33.33 1.24
N GLU A 84 -7.91 -33.78 1.59
CA GLU A 84 -7.47 -35.16 1.33
C GLU A 84 -8.44 -36.19 1.95
N SER A 85 -8.85 -35.97 3.21
CA SER A 85 -9.79 -36.84 3.90
C SER A 85 -11.13 -36.93 3.18
N LYS A 86 -11.66 -35.81 2.68
CA LYS A 86 -12.92 -35.78 1.91
C LYS A 86 -12.80 -36.51 0.58
N ILE A 87 -11.67 -36.38 -0.11
CA ILE A 87 -11.42 -37.11 -1.36
C ILE A 87 -11.29 -38.61 -1.10
N ILE A 88 -10.61 -39.03 -0.04
CA ILE A 88 -10.51 -40.45 0.36
C ILE A 88 -11.85 -41.02 0.81
N GLU A 89 -12.66 -40.25 1.55
CA GLU A 89 -14.03 -40.63 1.91
C GLU A 89 -14.88 -40.97 0.67
N LYS A 90 -14.71 -40.21 -0.42
CA LYS A 90 -15.43 -40.39 -1.69
C LYS A 90 -14.86 -41.53 -2.55
N LEU A 91 -13.54 -41.67 -2.62
CA LEU A 91 -12.86 -42.50 -3.64
C LEU A 91 -12.05 -43.67 -3.08
N GLY A 92 -11.94 -43.82 -1.77
CA GLY A 92 -11.11 -44.82 -1.12
C GLY A 92 -9.62 -44.65 -1.45
N SER A 93 -8.94 -45.76 -1.74
CA SER A 93 -7.49 -45.77 -2.03
C SER A 93 -7.11 -44.97 -3.28
N ILE A 94 -8.03 -44.78 -4.23
CA ILE A 94 -7.79 -43.92 -5.40
C ILE A 94 -7.61 -42.46 -4.94
N GLY A 95 -8.40 -42.01 -3.96
CA GLY A 95 -8.32 -40.64 -3.43
C GLY A 95 -6.94 -40.32 -2.87
N GLY A 96 -6.31 -41.26 -2.16
CA GLY A 96 -4.97 -41.09 -1.59
C GLY A 96 -3.85 -40.94 -2.64
N LYS A 97 -4.13 -41.21 -3.92
CA LYS A 97 -3.15 -40.96 -5.00
C LYS A 97 -2.93 -39.47 -5.25
N ILE A 98 -3.81 -38.59 -4.76
CA ILE A 98 -3.66 -37.13 -4.87
C ILE A 98 -2.33 -36.61 -4.29
N HIS A 99 -1.83 -37.27 -3.24
CA HIS A 99 -0.58 -36.89 -2.57
C HIS A 99 0.67 -37.52 -3.22
N THR A 100 0.53 -38.30 -4.29
CA THR A 100 1.67 -38.93 -4.98
C THR A 100 2.63 -37.86 -5.49
N ALA A 101 3.91 -37.98 -5.14
CA ALA A 101 4.97 -37.05 -5.55
C ALA A 101 4.83 -35.59 -5.04
N LYS A 102 4.01 -35.37 -4.00
CA LYS A 102 3.79 -34.07 -3.36
C LYS A 102 3.99 -34.20 -1.84
N SER A 103 4.20 -33.08 -1.17
CA SER A 103 4.20 -32.97 0.28
C SER A 103 3.37 -31.76 0.70
N ARG A 104 2.87 -31.76 1.94
CA ARG A 104 2.29 -30.55 2.54
C ARG A 104 3.26 -29.36 2.50
N ASN A 105 4.58 -29.60 2.54
CA ASN A 105 5.59 -28.54 2.56
C ASN A 105 5.63 -27.68 1.29
N ASP A 106 5.64 -28.31 0.11
CA ASP A 106 5.64 -27.59 -1.16
C ASP A 106 4.23 -27.14 -1.57
N GLU A 107 3.21 -27.90 -1.16
CA GLU A 107 1.81 -27.54 -1.30
C GLU A 107 1.47 -26.24 -0.56
N VAL A 108 1.70 -26.15 0.75
CA VAL A 108 1.41 -24.94 1.54
C VAL A 108 2.20 -23.74 1.03
N ALA A 109 3.47 -23.93 0.67
CA ALA A 109 4.30 -22.87 0.09
C ALA A 109 3.71 -22.35 -1.24
N THR A 110 3.17 -23.25 -2.07
CA THR A 110 2.51 -22.92 -3.32
C THR A 110 1.20 -22.17 -3.07
N CYS A 111 0.36 -22.65 -2.14
CA CYS A 111 -0.91 -22.01 -1.79
C CYS A 111 -0.71 -20.59 -1.24
N LEU A 112 0.28 -20.38 -0.37
CA LEU A 112 0.63 -19.06 0.16
C LEU A 112 1.09 -18.11 -0.94
N ARG A 113 1.97 -18.55 -1.86
CA ARG A 113 2.39 -17.70 -3.00
C ARG A 113 1.24 -17.42 -3.96
N PHE A 114 0.39 -18.41 -4.22
CA PHE A 114 -0.80 -18.27 -5.06
C PHE A 114 -1.74 -17.19 -4.51
N LYS A 115 -2.13 -17.29 -3.24
CA LYS A 115 -3.01 -16.31 -2.59
C LYS A 115 -2.35 -14.95 -2.46
N SER A 116 -1.09 -14.90 -2.03
CA SER A 116 -0.35 -13.64 -1.91
C SER A 116 -0.28 -12.91 -3.25
N ARG A 117 -0.10 -13.62 -4.36
CA ARG A 117 -0.10 -13.03 -5.71
C ARG A 117 -1.41 -12.36 -6.06
N GLU A 118 -2.54 -13.01 -5.77
CA GLU A 118 -3.87 -12.41 -5.97
C GLU A 118 -4.01 -11.14 -5.11
N GLU A 119 -3.55 -11.21 -3.86
CA GLU A 119 -3.64 -10.09 -2.93
C GLU A 119 -2.70 -8.93 -3.31
N THR A 120 -1.51 -9.20 -3.81
CA THR A 120 -0.60 -8.18 -4.36
C THR A 120 -1.26 -7.46 -5.54
N ILE A 121 -1.87 -8.19 -6.49
CA ILE A 121 -2.60 -7.57 -7.61
C ILE A 121 -3.79 -6.73 -7.10
N ASN A 122 -4.53 -7.23 -6.12
CA ASN A 122 -5.64 -6.48 -5.52
C ASN A 122 -5.17 -5.20 -4.84
N ILE A 123 -4.07 -5.25 -4.08
CA ILE A 123 -3.49 -4.08 -3.40
C ILE A 123 -2.98 -3.08 -4.45
N MET A 124 -2.30 -3.53 -5.51
CA MET A 124 -1.88 -2.66 -6.61
C MET A 124 -3.06 -1.92 -7.25
N LYS A 125 -4.20 -2.60 -7.47
CA LYS A 125 -5.43 -1.96 -7.96
C LYS A 125 -6.01 -0.95 -6.98
N LEU A 126 -6.03 -1.26 -5.68
CA LEU A 126 -6.49 -0.32 -4.65
C LEU A 126 -5.59 0.93 -4.56
N ILE A 127 -4.28 0.79 -4.79
CA ILE A 127 -3.38 1.94 -4.90
C ILE A 127 -3.68 2.74 -6.17
N ILE A 128 -3.91 2.11 -7.32
CA ILE A 128 -4.33 2.81 -8.54
C ILE A 128 -5.63 3.60 -8.30
N ASP A 129 -6.63 3.01 -7.64
CA ASP A 129 -7.87 3.68 -7.29
C ASP A 129 -7.61 4.92 -6.42
N LEU A 130 -6.77 4.78 -5.38
CA LEU A 130 -6.36 5.89 -4.53
C LEU A 130 -5.62 6.99 -5.32
N LEU A 131 -4.68 6.62 -6.19
CA LEU A 131 -3.92 7.55 -7.03
C LEU A 131 -4.84 8.31 -8.00
N ASN A 132 -5.80 7.62 -8.62
CA ASN A 132 -6.85 8.24 -9.44
C ASN A 132 -7.70 9.22 -8.62
N THR A 133 -8.09 8.85 -7.40
CA THR A 133 -8.80 9.75 -6.48
C THR A 133 -7.98 10.99 -6.14
N ILE A 134 -6.68 10.83 -5.85
CA ILE A 134 -5.79 11.96 -5.54
C ILE A 134 -5.63 12.89 -6.74
N LEU A 135 -5.49 12.36 -7.96
CA LEU A 135 -5.38 13.16 -9.18
C LEU A 135 -6.69 13.92 -9.46
N LYS A 136 -7.84 13.27 -9.33
CA LYS A 136 -9.16 13.91 -9.44
C LYS A 136 -9.30 15.03 -8.41
N PHE A 137 -9.02 14.73 -7.14
CA PHE A 137 -9.07 15.71 -6.05
C PHE A 137 -8.15 16.92 -6.33
N SER A 138 -6.95 16.66 -6.84
CA SER A 138 -5.98 17.72 -7.20
C SER A 138 -6.48 18.59 -8.34
N LYS A 139 -7.14 18.01 -9.35
CA LYS A 139 -7.76 18.75 -10.47
C LYS A 139 -8.91 19.63 -9.99
N ASP A 140 -9.79 19.09 -9.16
CA ASP A 140 -10.97 19.79 -8.65
C ASP A 140 -10.60 20.96 -7.70
N ASN A 141 -9.37 20.96 -7.19
CA ASN A 141 -8.84 21.94 -6.24
C ASN A 141 -7.59 22.69 -6.75
N LEU A 142 -7.45 22.86 -8.07
CA LEU A 142 -6.31 23.54 -8.67
C LEU A 142 -6.08 24.97 -8.15
N ASP A 143 -7.15 25.71 -7.90
CA ASP A 143 -7.08 27.13 -7.48
C ASP A 143 -7.08 27.31 -5.95
N VAL A 144 -7.02 26.21 -5.17
CA VAL A 144 -7.04 26.28 -3.71
C VAL A 144 -5.64 26.55 -3.18
N ILE A 145 -5.46 27.71 -2.55
CA ILE A 145 -4.22 28.11 -1.89
C ILE A 145 -4.30 27.70 -0.42
N MET A 146 -3.22 27.08 0.09
CA MET A 146 -3.06 26.73 1.48
C MET A 146 -1.67 27.14 2.01
N PRO A 147 -1.51 27.35 3.32
CA PRO A 147 -0.18 27.52 3.89
C PRO A 147 0.58 26.20 3.77
N GLY A 148 1.79 26.24 3.23
CA GLY A 148 2.75 25.15 3.31
C GLY A 148 3.38 25.12 4.70
N TYR A 149 3.66 23.92 5.21
CA TYR A 149 4.18 23.72 6.56
C TYR A 149 5.59 23.15 6.55
N THR A 150 6.43 23.65 7.46
CA THR A 150 7.67 22.98 7.90
C THR A 150 7.74 23.08 9.42
N HIS A 151 8.06 21.99 10.12
CA HIS A 151 8.01 21.95 11.59
C HIS A 151 6.66 22.39 12.18
N MET A 152 5.56 22.13 11.47
CA MET A 152 4.21 22.61 11.81
C MET A 152 4.09 24.14 11.91
N GLN A 153 5.02 24.88 11.31
CA GLN A 153 4.98 26.34 11.17
C GLN A 153 4.69 26.71 9.73
N HIS A 154 3.96 27.81 9.54
CA HIS A 154 3.72 28.39 8.22
C HIS A 154 5.05 28.73 7.54
N ALA A 155 5.26 28.18 6.34
CA ALA A 155 6.46 28.38 5.55
C ALA A 155 6.18 29.31 4.36
N GLN A 156 5.47 28.82 3.34
CA GLN A 156 5.15 29.55 2.12
C GLN A 156 3.78 29.13 1.60
N PRO A 157 3.03 30.01 0.90
CA PRO A 157 1.77 29.62 0.26
C PRO A 157 2.03 28.62 -0.88
N ILE A 158 1.24 27.56 -0.93
CA ILE A 158 1.26 26.52 -1.97
C ILE A 158 -0.16 26.25 -2.47
N LEU A 159 -0.28 25.58 -3.61
CA LEU A 159 -1.55 24.99 -4.02
C LEU A 159 -1.83 23.70 -3.23
N LEU A 160 -3.08 23.50 -2.81
CA LEU A 160 -3.52 22.25 -2.16
C LEU A 160 -3.28 21.04 -3.07
N SER A 161 -3.51 21.22 -4.37
CA SER A 161 -3.19 20.23 -5.41
C SER A 161 -1.69 19.89 -5.43
N HIS A 162 -0.79 20.86 -5.26
CA HIS A 162 0.65 20.61 -5.15
C HIS A 162 0.98 19.70 -3.95
N HIS A 163 0.33 19.93 -2.79
CA HIS A 163 0.50 19.09 -1.61
C HIS A 163 0.01 17.66 -1.83
N TYR A 164 -1.17 17.48 -2.42
CA TYR A 164 -1.72 16.16 -2.72
C TYR A 164 -0.92 15.39 -3.78
N LEU A 165 -0.27 16.08 -4.72
CA LEU A 165 0.65 15.44 -5.66
C LEU A 165 1.90 14.88 -4.99
N ALA A 166 2.34 15.44 -3.84
CA ALA A 166 3.41 14.83 -3.06
C ALA A 166 2.97 13.47 -2.47
N HIS A 167 1.73 13.36 -1.97
CA HIS A 167 1.15 12.09 -1.52
C HIS A 167 0.93 11.11 -2.67
N TYR A 168 0.51 11.59 -3.85
CA TYR A 168 0.48 10.76 -5.06
C TYR A 168 1.84 10.11 -5.31
N ASP A 169 2.93 10.89 -5.30
CA ASP A 169 4.26 10.37 -5.62
C ASP A 169 4.77 9.34 -4.60
N VAL A 170 4.34 9.48 -3.35
CA VAL A 170 4.62 8.51 -2.28
C VAL A 170 3.95 7.18 -2.58
N PHE A 171 2.62 7.17 -2.76
CA PHE A 171 1.88 5.94 -3.06
C PHE A 171 2.23 5.34 -4.42
N LYS A 172 2.66 6.17 -5.38
CA LYS A 172 3.19 5.69 -6.67
C LYS A 172 4.46 4.87 -6.49
N ARG A 173 5.37 5.27 -5.59
CA ARG A 173 6.55 4.46 -5.27
C ARG A 173 6.17 3.16 -4.57
N ASP A 174 5.10 3.15 -3.78
CA ASP A 174 4.59 1.91 -3.19
C ASP A 174 4.06 0.95 -4.26
N LEU A 175 3.35 1.47 -5.26
CA LEU A 175 2.92 0.69 -6.43
C LEU A 175 4.13 0.09 -7.16
N ASP A 176 5.18 0.88 -7.39
CA ASP A 176 6.39 0.41 -8.06
C ASP A 176 7.10 -0.70 -7.27
N ARG A 177 7.17 -0.59 -5.93
CA ARG A 177 7.71 -1.66 -5.08
C ARG A 177 6.92 -2.95 -5.22
N LEU A 178 5.59 -2.90 -5.20
CA LEU A 178 4.74 -4.09 -5.38
C LEU A 178 4.91 -4.73 -6.77
N LYS A 179 5.09 -3.92 -7.82
CA LYS A 179 5.40 -4.42 -9.18
C LYS A 179 6.73 -5.16 -9.23
N ASP A 180 7.74 -4.68 -8.51
CA ASP A 180 9.03 -5.35 -8.41
C ASP A 180 8.98 -6.61 -7.53
N PHE A 181 8.26 -6.56 -6.41
CA PHE A 181 8.00 -7.68 -5.53
C PHE A 181 7.28 -8.83 -6.25
N TYR A 182 6.28 -8.52 -7.08
CA TYR A 182 5.52 -9.50 -7.85
C TYR A 182 6.42 -10.50 -8.60
N LYS A 183 7.53 -10.03 -9.18
CA LYS A 183 8.47 -10.85 -9.95
C LYS A 183 9.11 -11.96 -9.11
N ARG A 184 9.42 -11.68 -7.83
CA ARG A 184 9.96 -12.66 -6.88
C ARG A 184 8.86 -13.54 -6.27
N LEU A 185 7.66 -12.98 -6.14
CA LEU A 185 6.50 -13.69 -5.60
C LEU A 185 6.00 -14.79 -6.54
N ASN A 186 5.87 -14.49 -7.83
CA ASN A 186 5.19 -15.34 -8.81
C ASN A 186 6.02 -16.52 -9.35
N LEU A 187 6.72 -17.23 -8.46
CA LEU A 187 7.49 -18.44 -8.73
C LEU A 187 6.89 -19.64 -8.00
N SER A 188 6.77 -20.79 -8.66
CA SER A 188 6.10 -21.98 -8.13
C SER A 188 7.04 -22.89 -7.30
N PRO A 189 6.72 -23.17 -6.03
CA PRO A 189 7.46 -24.15 -5.23
C PRO A 189 7.15 -25.61 -5.58
N LEU A 190 5.98 -25.88 -6.17
CA LEU A 190 5.40 -27.22 -6.31
C LEU A 190 6.32 -28.21 -7.06
N GLY A 191 6.33 -29.45 -6.59
CA GLY A 191 7.20 -30.53 -7.06
C GLY A 191 8.53 -30.62 -6.31
N SER A 192 8.73 -29.78 -5.29
CA SER A 192 9.84 -29.88 -4.34
C SER A 192 9.61 -30.99 -3.30
N ALA A 193 8.36 -31.49 -3.22
CA ALA A 193 7.89 -32.44 -2.22
C ALA A 193 8.33 -31.98 -0.82
N ALA A 194 8.86 -32.89 0.00
CA ALA A 194 9.23 -32.55 1.36
C ALA A 194 10.38 -31.52 1.45
N PHE A 195 11.39 -31.64 0.57
CA PHE A 195 12.58 -30.76 0.47
C PHE A 195 13.59 -31.20 -0.59
N ALA A 196 13.55 -32.46 -1.05
CA ALA A 196 14.56 -33.06 -1.94
C ALA A 196 14.02 -33.37 -3.36
N GLY A 197 12.82 -32.86 -3.69
CA GLY A 197 12.10 -33.29 -4.87
C GLY A 197 11.57 -34.71 -4.72
N THR A 198 11.42 -35.41 -5.85
CA THR A 198 10.73 -36.69 -5.91
C THR A 198 11.38 -37.63 -6.92
N GLY A 199 11.29 -38.94 -6.67
CA GLY A 199 11.75 -39.97 -7.62
C GLY A 199 10.82 -40.17 -8.82
N PHE A 200 9.63 -39.60 -8.78
CA PHE A 200 8.67 -39.62 -9.89
C PHE A 200 9.08 -38.63 -10.97
N LYS A 201 8.86 -38.97 -12.24
CA LYS A 201 9.17 -38.10 -13.39
C LYS A 201 8.08 -37.03 -13.60
N ILE A 202 7.88 -36.17 -12.62
CA ILE A 202 6.91 -35.06 -12.65
C ILE A 202 7.30 -33.97 -13.66
N ASP A 203 6.36 -33.08 -13.97
CA ASP A 203 6.58 -31.89 -14.79
C ASP A 203 6.21 -30.63 -13.97
N ARG A 204 7.22 -29.95 -13.43
CA ARG A 204 7.03 -28.77 -12.57
C ARG A 204 6.63 -27.53 -13.36
N GLU A 205 7.10 -27.40 -14.60
CA GLU A 205 6.73 -26.28 -15.48
C GLU A 205 5.26 -26.36 -15.84
N ARG A 206 4.74 -27.58 -16.05
CA ARG A 206 3.32 -27.79 -16.33
C ARG A 206 2.42 -27.34 -15.19
N THR A 207 2.72 -27.71 -13.95
CA THR A 207 1.92 -27.27 -12.80
C THR A 207 2.06 -25.77 -12.55
N ALA A 208 3.28 -25.22 -12.66
CA ALA A 208 3.54 -23.78 -12.56
C ALA A 208 2.70 -22.99 -13.58
N TYR A 209 2.72 -23.43 -14.84
CA TYR A 209 1.95 -22.83 -15.94
C TYR A 209 0.45 -22.84 -15.66
N LEU A 210 -0.12 -24.00 -15.27
CA LEU A 210 -1.56 -24.15 -15.00
C LEU A 210 -2.02 -23.26 -13.84
N LEU A 211 -1.16 -23.06 -12.85
CA LEU A 211 -1.41 -22.19 -11.69
C LEU A 211 -1.07 -20.72 -11.95
N GLY A 212 -0.58 -20.39 -13.15
CA GLY A 212 -0.24 -19.02 -13.57
C GLY A 212 1.05 -18.46 -12.99
N PHE A 213 1.93 -19.30 -12.45
CA PHE A 213 3.28 -18.87 -12.10
C PHE A 213 4.10 -18.56 -13.36
N ASP A 214 5.05 -17.65 -13.23
CA ASP A 214 5.92 -17.26 -14.35
C ASP A 214 7.07 -18.25 -14.54
N ASP A 215 7.52 -18.88 -13.46
CA ASP A 215 8.58 -19.89 -13.43
C ASP A 215 8.50 -20.72 -12.13
N ILE A 216 9.47 -21.60 -11.90
CA ILE A 216 9.62 -22.41 -10.69
C ILE A 216 10.64 -21.80 -9.73
N VAL A 217 10.50 -22.09 -8.43
CA VAL A 217 11.62 -21.98 -7.49
C VAL A 217 12.47 -23.24 -7.66
N GLU A 218 13.63 -23.10 -8.30
CA GLU A 218 14.41 -24.25 -8.77
C GLU A 218 14.84 -25.20 -7.64
N HIS A 219 15.45 -24.66 -6.58
CA HIS A 219 16.06 -25.46 -5.52
C HIS A 219 15.01 -25.94 -4.50
N SER A 220 14.82 -27.26 -4.38
CA SER A 220 13.73 -27.85 -3.61
C SER A 220 13.76 -27.56 -2.12
N MET A 221 14.95 -27.45 -1.50
CA MET A 221 15.04 -27.06 -0.09
C MET A 221 14.69 -25.58 0.11
N ASP A 222 15.04 -24.73 -0.86
CA ASP A 222 14.72 -23.29 -0.78
C ASP A 222 13.20 -23.10 -0.89
N ALA A 223 12.61 -23.69 -1.94
CA ALA A 223 11.18 -23.66 -2.25
C ALA A 223 10.25 -23.96 -1.07
N VAL A 224 10.63 -24.88 -0.18
CA VAL A 224 9.81 -25.25 0.98
C VAL A 224 10.14 -24.49 2.25
N SER A 225 11.34 -23.93 2.37
CA SER A 225 11.87 -23.43 3.64
C SER A 225 11.80 -21.92 3.77
N THR A 226 12.15 -21.19 2.70
CA THR A 226 12.24 -19.74 2.77
C THR A 226 10.86 -19.09 2.77
N ARG A 227 10.75 -17.98 3.50
CA ARG A 227 9.55 -17.13 3.61
C ARG A 227 9.88 -15.67 3.37
N ASP A 228 10.96 -15.40 2.64
CA ASP A 228 11.40 -14.05 2.27
C ASP A 228 10.31 -13.26 1.53
N PHE A 229 9.53 -13.91 0.65
CA PHE A 229 8.40 -13.29 -0.03
C PHE A 229 7.31 -12.81 0.93
N ILE A 230 7.12 -13.50 2.08
CA ILE A 230 6.18 -13.06 3.11
C ILE A 230 6.74 -11.84 3.84
N LEU A 231 8.02 -11.88 4.21
CA LEU A 231 8.69 -10.76 4.87
C LEU A 231 8.69 -9.50 4.00
N GLU A 232 8.99 -9.66 2.71
CA GLU A 232 8.96 -8.58 1.72
C GLU A 232 7.55 -8.03 1.53
N MET A 233 6.53 -8.89 1.43
CA MET A 233 5.15 -8.43 1.35
C MET A 233 4.72 -7.63 2.58
N ILE A 234 5.01 -8.14 3.79
CA ILE A 234 4.69 -7.45 5.05
C ILE A 234 5.44 -6.12 5.13
N PHE A 235 6.71 -6.09 4.71
CA PHE A 235 7.49 -4.86 4.62
C PHE A 235 6.84 -3.83 3.68
N ASP A 236 6.48 -4.23 2.47
CA ASP A 236 5.87 -3.34 1.48
C ASP A 236 4.53 -2.78 1.98
N VAL A 237 3.66 -3.61 2.57
CA VAL A 237 2.38 -3.12 3.11
C VAL A 237 2.57 -2.31 4.40
N THR A 238 3.65 -2.53 5.15
CA THR A 238 4.01 -1.68 6.30
C THR A 238 4.41 -0.29 5.85
N LEU A 239 5.21 -0.17 4.77
CA LEU A 239 5.56 1.13 4.20
C LEU A 239 4.32 1.90 3.71
N ILE A 240 3.41 1.22 2.99
CA ILE A 240 2.12 1.80 2.58
C ILE A 240 1.39 2.37 3.81
N MET A 241 1.30 1.61 4.90
CA MET A 241 0.60 2.05 6.11
C MET A 241 1.31 3.20 6.84
N ILE A 242 2.64 3.30 6.76
CA ILE A 242 3.39 4.46 7.26
C ILE A 242 3.02 5.71 6.45
N ASP A 243 2.94 5.60 5.13
CA ASP A 243 2.57 6.72 4.27
C ASP A 243 1.09 7.11 4.41
N VAL A 244 0.20 6.13 4.61
CA VAL A 244 -1.18 6.38 5.08
C VAL A 244 -1.19 7.14 6.40
N SER A 245 -0.37 6.73 7.38
CA SER A 245 -0.35 7.36 8.71
C SER A 245 0.04 8.84 8.64
N ARG A 246 0.93 9.21 7.71
CA ARG A 246 1.33 10.60 7.47
C ARG A 246 0.17 11.44 6.97
N LEU A 247 -0.54 10.96 5.94
CA LEU A 247 -1.71 11.67 5.43
C LEU A 247 -2.84 11.71 6.48
N ALA A 248 -3.05 10.62 7.23
CA ALA A 248 -4.02 10.59 8.31
C ALA A 248 -3.73 11.64 9.39
N GLU A 249 -2.46 11.83 9.78
CA GLU A 249 -2.04 12.88 10.71
C GLU A 249 -2.41 14.28 10.21
N GLU A 250 -2.07 14.56 8.95
CA GLU A 250 -2.38 15.86 8.32
C GLU A 250 -3.88 16.10 8.28
N LEU A 251 -4.68 15.11 7.88
CA LEU A 251 -6.13 15.21 7.84
C LEU A 251 -6.75 15.38 9.24
N ILE A 252 -6.22 14.69 10.26
CA ILE A 252 -6.65 14.89 11.65
C ILE A 252 -6.41 16.35 12.05
N LEU A 253 -5.19 16.86 11.85
CA LEU A 253 -4.82 18.22 12.19
C LEU A 253 -5.67 19.26 11.45
N TRP A 254 -5.85 19.09 10.13
CA TRP A 254 -6.64 19.99 9.30
C TRP A 254 -8.14 19.99 9.62
N SER A 255 -8.65 18.91 10.20
CA SER A 255 -10.06 18.78 10.63
C SER A 255 -10.34 19.34 12.03
N THR A 256 -9.31 19.78 12.77
CA THR A 256 -9.48 20.42 14.08
C THR A 256 -10.21 21.76 13.97
N SER A 257 -10.79 22.23 15.07
CA SER A 257 -11.39 23.57 15.15
C SER A 257 -10.39 24.70 14.92
N GLU A 258 -9.12 24.46 15.27
CA GLU A 258 -8.02 25.40 15.21
C GLU A 258 -7.52 25.61 13.77
N PHE A 259 -7.46 24.55 12.96
CA PHE A 259 -7.11 24.66 11.54
C PHE A 259 -8.35 24.92 10.68
N ASN A 260 -9.41 24.12 10.86
CA ASN A 260 -10.67 24.21 10.13
C ASN A 260 -10.49 24.29 8.59
N PHE A 261 -9.51 23.55 8.08
CA PHE A 261 -9.16 23.49 6.66
C PHE A 261 -10.06 22.54 5.90
N ILE A 262 -10.47 21.46 6.54
CA ILE A 262 -11.26 20.41 5.93
C ILE A 262 -12.39 19.98 6.85
N GLU A 263 -13.40 19.35 6.27
CA GLU A 263 -14.42 18.62 6.99
C GLU A 263 -14.52 17.19 6.41
N ILE A 264 -14.33 16.19 7.26
CA ILE A 264 -14.44 14.77 6.90
C ILE A 264 -15.92 14.43 6.72
N ASN A 265 -16.26 13.57 5.75
CA ASN A 265 -17.64 13.13 5.57
C ASN A 265 -18.17 12.37 6.79
N ASP A 266 -19.44 12.58 7.16
CA ASP A 266 -20.07 11.93 8.33
C ASP A 266 -20.00 10.40 8.29
N SER A 267 -19.97 9.81 7.10
CA SER A 267 -19.87 8.36 6.90
C SER A 267 -18.53 7.76 7.39
N PHE A 268 -17.52 8.60 7.62
CA PHE A 268 -16.17 8.21 8.07
C PHE A 268 -15.76 8.87 9.38
N ALA A 269 -16.67 9.60 10.02
CA ALA A 269 -16.48 10.23 11.32
C ALA A 269 -17.43 9.60 12.34
N SER A 270 -17.12 9.76 13.62
CA SER A 270 -18.03 9.40 14.70
C SER A 270 -18.46 10.63 15.49
N THR A 271 -19.45 10.47 16.36
CA THR A 271 -19.81 11.47 17.36
C THR A 271 -19.54 10.95 18.77
N SER A 272 -19.44 11.87 19.72
CA SER A 272 -19.33 11.52 21.14
C SER A 272 -20.70 11.16 21.70
N SER A 273 -20.75 10.17 22.59
CA SER A 273 -21.95 9.82 23.33
C SER A 273 -22.41 10.91 24.32
N ILE A 274 -21.54 11.86 24.70
CA ILE A 274 -21.83 12.91 25.70
C ILE A 274 -21.72 14.33 25.13
N MET A 275 -20.89 14.56 24.10
CA MET A 275 -20.67 15.88 23.49
C MET A 275 -21.33 15.98 22.10
N PRO A 276 -22.53 16.57 21.97
CA PRO A 276 -23.31 16.56 20.72
C PRO A 276 -22.67 17.36 19.58
N GLN A 277 -21.79 18.31 19.88
CA GLN A 277 -21.06 19.10 18.88
C GLN A 277 -19.84 18.36 18.29
N LYS A 278 -19.44 17.22 18.87
CA LYS A 278 -18.17 16.58 18.54
C LYS A 278 -18.29 15.69 17.30
N LYS A 279 -17.41 15.95 16.33
CA LYS A 279 -17.18 15.11 15.15
C LYS A 279 -15.74 14.60 15.19
N ASN A 280 -15.56 13.30 15.43
CA ASN A 280 -14.26 12.69 15.63
C ASN A 280 -13.72 12.05 14.34
N PRO A 281 -12.43 12.20 14.03
CA PRO A 281 -11.77 11.57 12.89
C PRO A 281 -11.37 10.10 13.17
N ASP A 282 -12.23 9.30 13.81
CA ASP A 282 -11.91 7.94 14.29
C ASP A 282 -11.30 7.03 13.21
N SER A 283 -11.78 7.13 11.97
CA SER A 283 -11.24 6.37 10.85
C SER A 283 -9.75 6.66 10.62
N LEU A 284 -9.35 7.94 10.67
CA LEU A 284 -7.96 8.38 10.51
C LEU A 284 -7.10 8.00 11.73
N GLU A 285 -7.65 8.11 12.94
CA GLU A 285 -6.97 7.68 14.16
C GLU A 285 -6.67 6.17 14.13
N LEU A 286 -7.63 5.36 13.68
CA LEU A 286 -7.46 3.92 13.51
C LEU A 286 -6.47 3.59 12.38
N MET A 287 -6.44 4.34 11.28
CA MET A 287 -5.42 4.16 10.24
C MET A 287 -4.01 4.36 10.81
N ARG A 288 -3.80 5.43 11.58
CA ARG A 288 -2.54 5.72 12.26
C ARG A 288 -2.18 4.61 13.25
N ALA A 289 -3.12 4.14 14.07
CA ALA A 289 -2.88 3.04 15.00
C ALA A 289 -2.53 1.72 14.29
N LYS A 290 -3.23 1.39 13.19
CA LYS A 290 -3.01 0.17 12.40
C LYS A 290 -1.63 0.15 11.72
N SER A 291 -1.05 1.31 11.41
CA SER A 291 0.35 1.37 10.96
C SER A 291 1.32 0.81 12.01
N GLY A 292 1.08 1.08 13.30
CA GLY A 292 1.85 0.52 14.40
C GLY A 292 1.69 -1.00 14.52
N SER A 293 0.49 -1.53 14.26
CA SER A 293 0.27 -2.99 14.23
C SER A 293 1.13 -3.67 13.16
N LEU A 294 1.20 -3.10 11.95
CA LEU A 294 2.02 -3.67 10.87
C LEU A 294 3.51 -3.62 11.17
N ILE A 295 4.01 -2.56 11.80
CA ILE A 295 5.40 -2.50 12.28
C ILE A 295 5.67 -3.64 13.28
N GLY A 296 4.71 -3.93 14.17
CA GLY A 296 4.77 -5.06 15.09
C GLY A 296 4.82 -6.41 14.37
N TYR A 297 3.95 -6.63 13.39
CA TYR A 297 3.92 -7.84 12.58
C TYR A 297 5.21 -8.05 11.79
N LEU A 298 5.77 -7.00 11.20
CA LEU A 298 7.07 -7.07 10.53
C LEU A 298 8.18 -7.47 11.50
N THR A 299 8.21 -6.86 12.68
CA THR A 299 9.21 -7.17 13.71
C THR A 299 9.09 -8.61 14.19
N ALA A 300 7.86 -9.08 14.43
CA ALA A 300 7.58 -10.45 14.86
C ALA A 300 8.02 -11.45 13.78
N THR A 301 7.63 -11.25 12.53
CA THR A 301 7.96 -12.17 11.43
C THR A 301 9.45 -12.23 11.12
N LEU A 302 10.16 -11.09 11.14
CA LEU A 302 11.63 -11.08 11.06
C LEU A 302 12.27 -11.87 12.20
N SER A 303 11.70 -11.77 13.41
CA SER A 303 12.21 -12.48 14.59
C SER A 303 11.92 -13.97 14.56
N ILE A 304 10.76 -14.39 14.05
CA ILE A 304 10.38 -15.80 13.86
C ILE A 304 11.30 -16.44 12.82
N CYS A 305 11.47 -15.83 11.65
CA CYS A 305 12.29 -16.38 10.57
C CYS A 305 13.79 -16.44 10.92
N LYS A 306 14.25 -15.65 11.90
CA LYS A 306 15.66 -15.58 12.28
C LYS A 306 16.14 -16.92 12.81
N ALA A 307 17.17 -17.47 12.14
CA ALA A 307 17.91 -18.65 12.57
C ALA A 307 17.13 -19.98 12.57
N ILE A 308 16.01 -20.04 11.84
CA ILE A 308 15.38 -21.33 11.49
C ILE A 308 16.37 -22.10 10.58
N PRO A 309 16.74 -23.35 10.92
CA PRO A 309 17.60 -24.15 10.08
C PRO A 309 16.86 -24.64 8.83
N PHE A 310 17.57 -24.90 7.74
CA PHE A 310 16.95 -25.65 6.63
C PHE A 310 16.54 -27.08 7.10
N SER A 311 15.45 -27.66 6.62
CA SER A 311 14.54 -27.15 5.57
C SER A 311 13.23 -26.58 6.13
N TYR A 312 12.12 -27.31 6.00
CA TYR A 312 10.82 -26.85 6.50
C TYR A 312 10.71 -27.03 8.02
N ASN A 313 10.26 -25.97 8.70
CA ASN A 313 9.95 -25.96 10.13
C ASN A 313 8.56 -25.33 10.35
N LEU A 314 7.84 -25.85 11.34
CA LEU A 314 6.46 -25.42 11.63
C LEU A 314 6.38 -23.98 12.15
N ASP A 315 7.49 -23.41 12.63
CA ASP A 315 7.63 -21.98 12.96
C ASP A 315 7.11 -21.06 11.83
N ASN A 316 7.22 -21.50 10.57
CA ASN A 316 6.73 -20.77 9.39
C ASN A 316 5.19 -20.61 9.35
N GLN A 317 4.44 -21.39 10.12
CA GLN A 317 2.98 -21.29 10.22
C GLN A 317 2.56 -19.95 10.85
N GLU A 318 3.24 -19.52 11.92
CA GLU A 318 3.00 -18.24 12.59
C GLU A 318 3.23 -17.03 11.68
N VAL A 319 4.20 -17.14 10.76
CA VAL A 319 4.50 -16.09 9.78
C VAL A 319 3.30 -15.84 8.85
N SER A 320 2.54 -16.88 8.51
CA SER A 320 1.39 -16.80 7.61
C SER A 320 0.18 -16.09 8.25
N VAL A 321 0.03 -16.19 9.58
CA VAL A 321 -1.00 -15.48 10.33
C VAL A 321 -0.77 -13.96 10.24
N HIS A 322 0.46 -13.52 10.47
CA HIS A 322 0.84 -12.11 10.37
C HIS A 322 0.72 -11.56 8.95
N LEU A 323 0.99 -12.38 7.93
CA LEU A 323 0.77 -12.03 6.54
C LEU A 323 -0.70 -11.70 6.26
N LEU A 324 -1.61 -12.62 6.61
CA LEU A 324 -3.03 -12.45 6.36
C LEU A 324 -3.59 -11.23 7.09
N GLN A 325 -3.19 -11.01 8.34
CA GLN A 325 -3.58 -9.83 9.11
C GLN A 325 -3.13 -8.53 8.44
N SER A 326 -1.88 -8.49 7.96
CA SER A 326 -1.31 -7.31 7.28
C SER A 326 -2.06 -6.99 5.97
N ILE A 327 -2.35 -8.02 5.16
CA ILE A 327 -3.14 -7.90 3.92
C ILE A 327 -4.53 -7.34 4.19
N ASN A 328 -5.23 -7.88 5.19
CA ASN A 328 -6.59 -7.46 5.52
C ASN A 328 -6.64 -5.99 5.95
N ILE A 329 -5.69 -5.57 6.79
CA ILE A 329 -5.58 -4.19 7.26
C ILE A 329 -5.31 -3.21 6.12
N VAL A 330 -4.32 -3.49 5.25
CA VAL A 330 -3.96 -2.54 4.19
C VAL A 330 -5.09 -2.39 3.16
N LYS A 331 -5.75 -3.50 2.79
CA LYS A 331 -6.84 -3.48 1.81
C LYS A 331 -8.03 -2.64 2.28
N ILE A 332 -8.49 -2.83 3.52
CA ILE A 332 -9.62 -2.04 4.02
C ILE A 332 -9.22 -0.57 4.21
N THR A 333 -7.98 -0.33 4.63
CA THR A 333 -7.47 1.03 4.85
C THR A 333 -7.40 1.82 3.55
N LEU A 334 -6.83 1.28 2.48
CA LEU A 334 -6.75 1.95 1.17
C LEU A 334 -8.14 2.28 0.63
N LYS A 335 -9.11 1.36 0.75
CA LYS A 335 -10.50 1.58 0.34
C LYS A 335 -11.14 2.74 1.09
N ILE A 336 -10.98 2.79 2.41
CA ILE A 336 -11.56 3.87 3.23
C ILE A 336 -10.86 5.19 2.93
N LEU A 337 -9.53 5.20 2.82
CA LEU A 337 -8.74 6.42 2.54
C LEU A 337 -9.15 7.05 1.21
N SER A 338 -9.26 6.27 0.14
CA SER A 338 -9.74 6.76 -1.16
C SER A 338 -11.12 7.42 -1.02
N ARG A 339 -12.06 6.79 -0.31
CA ARG A 339 -13.40 7.39 -0.10
C ARG A 339 -13.39 8.64 0.78
N ILE A 340 -12.50 8.72 1.76
CA ILE A 340 -12.32 9.93 2.58
C ILE A 340 -11.86 11.09 1.69
N ILE A 341 -10.84 10.88 0.86
CA ILE A 341 -10.32 11.93 -0.04
C ILE A 341 -11.37 12.36 -1.06
N ASP A 342 -12.09 11.41 -1.69
CA ASP A 342 -13.11 11.73 -2.71
C ASP A 342 -14.29 12.53 -2.15
N THR A 343 -14.58 12.40 -0.85
CA THR A 343 -15.71 13.06 -0.19
C THR A 343 -15.30 14.21 0.73
N LEU A 344 -14.03 14.58 0.73
CA LEU A 344 -13.47 15.60 1.62
C LEU A 344 -13.98 16.99 1.25
N LYS A 345 -14.55 17.72 2.21
CA LYS A 345 -14.96 19.12 2.00
C LYS A 345 -13.80 20.05 2.37
N ILE A 346 -13.56 21.05 1.53
CA ILE A 346 -12.44 21.98 1.69
C ILE A 346 -12.95 23.38 2.02
N ASN A 347 -12.38 23.96 3.08
CA ASN A 347 -12.63 25.34 3.46
C ASN A 347 -11.62 26.28 2.80
N LYS A 348 -11.85 26.53 1.51
CA LYS A 348 -10.95 27.32 0.65
C LYS A 348 -10.68 28.73 1.20
N GLY A 349 -11.67 29.34 1.84
CA GLY A 349 -11.55 30.67 2.44
C GLY A 349 -10.58 30.70 3.62
N VAL A 350 -10.71 29.73 4.54
CA VAL A 350 -9.82 29.63 5.72
C VAL A 350 -8.39 29.29 5.29
N MET A 351 -8.21 28.36 4.36
CA MET A 351 -6.87 28.04 3.84
C MET A 351 -6.18 29.25 3.21
N LEU A 352 -6.91 30.06 2.42
CA LEU A 352 -6.36 31.29 1.84
C LEU A 352 -6.02 32.31 2.93
N GLU A 353 -6.90 32.51 3.91
CA GLU A 353 -6.67 33.45 5.02
C GLU A 353 -5.42 33.07 5.83
N GLU A 354 -5.25 31.78 6.18
CA GLU A 354 -4.07 31.31 6.89
C GLU A 354 -2.78 31.42 6.04
N SER A 355 -2.90 31.30 4.72
CA SER A 355 -1.77 31.49 3.79
C SER A 355 -1.23 32.91 3.80
N ASP A 356 -2.05 33.91 4.12
CA ASP A 356 -1.64 35.31 4.19
C ASP A 356 -1.14 35.71 5.59
N LYS A 357 -1.37 34.87 6.62
CA LYS A 357 -0.95 35.14 8.00
C LYS A 357 0.54 34.88 8.21
N GLY A 358 1.16 35.76 9.00
CA GLY A 358 2.47 35.51 9.59
C GLY A 358 3.68 35.72 8.66
N PHE A 359 3.54 36.58 7.64
CA PHE A 359 4.63 36.86 6.69
C PHE A 359 5.17 35.60 5.99
N THR A 360 4.30 34.64 5.66
CA THR A 360 4.56 33.47 4.78
C THR A 360 5.23 33.83 3.45
N THR A 361 5.08 35.09 3.02
CA THR A 361 5.66 35.66 1.81
C THR A 361 7.00 36.39 2.03
N ALA A 362 7.54 36.40 3.26
CA ALA A 362 8.81 37.07 3.58
C ALA A 362 10.00 36.55 2.77
N THR A 363 10.06 35.24 2.51
CA THR A 363 11.11 34.64 1.68
C THR A 363 11.05 35.20 0.25
N GLU A 364 9.85 35.31 -0.33
CA GLU A 364 9.68 35.90 -1.66
C GLU A 364 10.03 37.39 -1.66
N LEU A 365 9.72 38.13 -0.59
CA LEU A 365 10.16 39.51 -0.46
C LEU A 365 11.70 39.62 -0.47
N ALA A 366 12.41 38.72 0.21
CA ALA A 366 13.87 38.68 0.16
C ALA A 366 14.41 38.30 -1.23
N ASP A 367 13.75 37.37 -1.94
CA ASP A 367 14.09 36.98 -3.30
C ASP A 367 13.88 38.15 -4.28
N ILE A 368 12.74 38.83 -4.20
CA ILE A 368 12.43 40.02 -5.01
C ILE A 368 13.46 41.12 -4.79
N ILE A 369 13.80 41.42 -3.54
CA ILE A 369 14.83 42.40 -3.23
C ILE A 369 16.16 42.00 -3.87
N THR A 370 16.57 40.74 -3.72
CA THR A 370 17.80 40.19 -4.33
C THR A 370 17.78 40.34 -5.86
N ILE A 371 16.68 39.95 -6.51
CA ILE A 371 16.53 39.98 -7.97
C ILE A 371 16.60 41.42 -8.50
N LYS A 372 15.87 42.34 -7.86
CA LYS A 372 15.69 43.73 -8.32
C LYS A 372 16.90 44.60 -8.02
N THR A 373 17.52 44.42 -6.86
CA THR A 373 18.59 45.31 -6.36
C THR A 373 19.99 44.72 -6.48
N LYS A 374 20.11 43.42 -6.82
CA LYS A 374 21.37 42.67 -6.93
C LYS A 374 22.19 42.58 -5.63
N ILE A 375 21.63 42.97 -4.48
CA ILE A 375 22.27 42.72 -3.19
C ILE A 375 22.25 41.21 -2.87
N PRO A 376 23.25 40.67 -2.16
CA PRO A 376 23.26 39.24 -1.81
C PRO A 376 22.02 38.84 -0.99
N PHE A 377 21.51 37.62 -1.23
CA PHE A 377 20.32 37.10 -0.55
C PHE A 377 20.39 37.19 0.98
N ARG A 378 21.55 36.89 1.59
CA ARG A 378 21.72 36.99 3.04
C ARG A 378 21.52 38.41 3.58
N VAL A 379 21.86 39.42 2.79
CA VAL A 379 21.63 40.84 3.12
C VAL A 379 20.13 41.15 3.01
N ALA A 380 19.49 40.78 1.89
CA ALA A 380 18.05 40.95 1.69
C ALA A 380 17.24 40.25 2.80
N HIS A 381 17.56 39.00 3.11
CA HIS A 381 16.98 38.23 4.20
C HIS A 381 17.17 38.91 5.56
N SER A 382 18.34 39.49 5.86
CA SER A 382 18.55 40.24 7.11
C SER A 382 17.69 41.50 7.18
N ILE A 383 17.52 42.21 6.06
CA ILE A 383 16.64 43.39 5.97
C ILE A 383 15.19 42.98 6.23
N VAL A 384 14.70 41.94 5.54
CA VAL A 384 13.34 41.44 5.72
C VAL A 384 13.11 40.90 7.13
N GLY A 385 14.05 40.14 7.69
CA GLY A 385 13.93 39.60 9.05
C GLY A 385 13.89 40.69 10.14
N GLU A 386 14.64 41.78 9.97
CA GLU A 386 14.53 42.93 10.88
C GLU A 386 13.21 43.67 10.69
N PHE A 387 12.71 43.76 9.45
CA PHE A 387 11.42 44.36 9.16
C PHE A 387 10.27 43.58 9.81
N THR A 388 10.21 42.26 9.60
CA THR A 388 9.15 41.40 10.14
C THR A 388 9.14 41.37 11.66
N LYS A 389 10.32 41.44 12.31
CA LYS A 389 10.42 41.55 13.77
C LYS A 389 9.77 42.83 14.32
N ASN A 390 9.84 43.93 13.59
CA ASN A 390 9.40 45.25 14.03
C ASN A 390 7.99 45.63 13.51
N TYR A 391 7.40 44.81 12.64
CA TYR A 391 6.11 45.12 12.03
C TYR A 391 4.94 44.72 12.92
N ASN A 392 4.23 45.73 13.44
CA ASN A 392 3.04 45.57 14.29
C ASN A 392 1.71 45.73 13.52
N GLY A 393 1.71 45.69 12.18
CA GLY A 393 0.50 45.87 11.38
C GLY A 393 -0.46 44.67 11.43
N HIS A 394 -1.75 44.93 11.25
CA HIS A 394 -2.78 43.89 11.18
C HIS A 394 -2.52 42.95 9.98
N LYS A 395 -2.66 41.64 10.23
CA LYS A 395 -2.27 40.56 9.31
C LYS A 395 -2.99 40.55 7.95
N ASN A 396 -4.13 41.24 7.82
CA ASN A 396 -5.01 41.06 6.66
C ASN A 396 -4.75 42.04 5.51
N PHE A 397 -4.05 43.16 5.74
CA PHE A 397 -3.69 44.11 4.67
C PHE A 397 -2.36 44.80 4.97
N TYR A 398 -1.34 44.51 4.15
CA TYR A 398 -0.08 45.25 4.20
C TYR A 398 -0.27 46.67 3.65
N ASP A 399 0.05 47.69 4.43
CA ASP A 399 0.22 49.05 3.91
C ASP A 399 1.52 49.07 3.09
N ILE A 400 1.43 48.79 1.79
CA ILE A 400 2.57 48.58 0.89
C ILE A 400 3.55 49.77 0.95
N LYS A 401 3.04 50.99 1.12
CA LYS A 401 3.87 52.17 1.26
C LYS A 401 4.69 52.10 2.55
N LYS A 402 4.04 51.86 3.70
CA LYS A 402 4.76 51.69 4.97
C LYS A 402 5.74 50.52 4.95
N VAL A 403 5.38 49.41 4.29
CA VAL A 403 6.31 48.28 4.14
C VAL A 403 7.53 48.70 3.34
N THR A 404 7.33 49.33 2.18
CA THR A 404 8.42 49.79 1.31
C THR A 404 9.33 50.80 2.03
N ASP A 405 8.73 51.76 2.74
CA ASP A 405 9.45 52.79 3.49
C ASP A 405 10.25 52.15 4.65
N GLY A 406 9.66 51.21 5.40
CA GLY A 406 10.36 50.49 6.47
C GLY A 406 11.52 49.63 5.97
N LEU A 407 11.37 48.96 4.82
CA LEU A 407 12.46 48.22 4.18
C LEU A 407 13.60 49.16 3.73
N ASN A 408 13.26 50.35 3.20
CA ASN A 408 14.24 51.36 2.83
C ASN A 408 15.01 51.89 4.05
N ASP A 409 14.34 52.15 5.17
CA ASP A 409 14.97 52.65 6.39
C ASP A 409 15.95 51.62 6.99
N ILE A 410 15.55 50.34 7.02
CA ILE A 410 16.42 49.25 7.49
C ILE A 410 17.60 49.06 6.53
N SER A 411 17.35 49.08 5.22
CA SER A 411 18.42 48.99 4.21
C SER A 411 19.42 50.14 4.33
N LEU A 412 18.94 51.37 4.53
CA LEU A 412 19.81 52.53 4.69
C LEU A 412 20.73 52.38 5.91
N LYS A 413 20.23 51.84 7.02
CA LYS A 413 21.02 51.55 8.23
C LYS A 413 22.03 50.41 8.02
N LYS A 414 21.65 49.34 7.30
CA LYS A 414 22.50 48.16 7.14
C LYS A 414 23.57 48.29 6.05
N ILE A 415 23.23 48.91 4.91
CA ILE A 415 24.09 48.95 3.72
C ILE A 415 24.30 50.35 3.15
N GLY A 416 23.82 51.39 3.83
CA GLY A 416 24.04 52.79 3.43
C GLY A 416 23.27 53.24 2.19
N LYS A 417 22.34 52.43 1.68
CA LYS A 417 21.51 52.75 0.49
C LYS A 417 20.08 52.30 0.71
N LYS A 418 19.11 53.06 0.19
CA LYS A 418 17.71 52.62 0.14
C LYS A 418 17.55 51.57 -0.96
N LEU A 419 16.65 50.60 -0.77
CA LEU A 419 16.34 49.61 -1.80
C LEU A 419 15.68 50.27 -3.02
N SER A 420 14.92 51.35 -2.82
CA SER A 420 14.35 52.16 -3.91
C SER A 420 15.41 52.74 -4.83
N ASP A 421 16.54 53.20 -4.27
CA ASP A 421 17.66 53.76 -5.03
C ASP A 421 18.40 52.66 -5.83
N LEU A 422 18.24 51.41 -5.40
CA LEU A 422 18.78 50.22 -6.05
C LEU A 422 17.77 49.54 -7.01
N GLY A 423 16.61 50.16 -7.24
CA GLY A 423 15.64 49.71 -8.24
C GLY A 423 14.44 48.91 -7.71
N LEU A 424 14.27 48.75 -6.39
CA LEU A 424 13.05 48.16 -5.82
C LEU A 424 11.88 49.14 -5.92
N LYS A 425 10.76 48.73 -6.52
CA LYS A 425 9.53 49.53 -6.61
C LYS A 425 8.47 49.02 -5.63
N SER A 426 7.54 49.88 -5.23
CA SER A 426 6.40 49.47 -4.38
C SER A 426 5.56 48.35 -4.99
N ILE A 427 5.42 48.32 -6.32
CA ILE A 427 4.73 47.24 -7.04
C ILE A 427 5.48 45.90 -6.94
N ASP A 428 6.81 45.92 -6.80
CA ASP A 428 7.59 44.70 -6.58
C ASP A 428 7.30 44.14 -5.18
N VAL A 429 7.21 45.01 -4.17
CA VAL A 429 6.84 44.65 -2.78
C VAL A 429 5.41 44.12 -2.71
N GLU A 430 4.46 44.78 -3.37
CA GLU A 430 3.06 44.33 -3.46
C GLU A 430 2.95 42.93 -4.06
N ASN A 431 3.61 42.69 -5.19
CA ASN A 431 3.62 41.37 -5.83
C ASN A 431 4.32 40.33 -4.95
N ALA A 432 5.39 40.71 -4.23
CA ALA A 432 6.10 39.80 -3.32
C ALA A 432 5.27 39.38 -2.12
N LEU A 433 4.34 40.23 -1.66
CA LEU A 433 3.50 39.96 -0.50
C LEU A 433 2.17 39.28 -0.86
N ASN A 434 1.83 39.21 -2.15
CA ASN A 434 0.63 38.54 -2.63
C ASN A 434 0.87 37.03 -2.79
N SER A 435 0.11 36.20 -2.06
CA SER A 435 0.24 34.75 -2.06
C SER A 435 0.01 34.10 -3.43
N THR A 436 -0.95 34.60 -4.22
CA THR A 436 -1.19 34.11 -5.58
C THR A 436 -0.01 34.42 -6.50
N LYS A 437 0.53 35.64 -6.45
CA LYS A 437 1.72 36.01 -7.24
C LYS A 437 2.97 35.21 -6.83
N ASN A 438 3.11 34.91 -5.55
CA ASN A 438 4.16 34.01 -5.03
C ASN A 438 4.09 32.64 -5.70
N ILE A 439 2.91 32.03 -5.68
CA ILE A 439 2.68 30.72 -6.30
C ILE A 439 3.05 30.73 -7.78
N GLU A 440 2.58 31.75 -8.52
CA GLU A 440 2.85 31.85 -9.96
C GLU A 440 4.32 32.05 -10.32
N ARG A 441 5.17 32.48 -9.39
CA ARG A 441 6.61 32.63 -9.63
C ARG A 441 7.39 31.33 -9.45
N ARG A 442 6.83 30.35 -8.72
CA ARG A 442 7.46 29.05 -8.44
C ARG A 442 7.27 28.09 -9.62
N THR A 443 7.90 28.43 -10.74
CA THR A 443 7.81 27.74 -12.05
C THR A 443 8.95 26.75 -12.32
N SER A 444 9.90 26.62 -11.39
CA SER A 444 10.91 25.55 -11.47
C SER A 444 10.22 24.19 -11.51
N ILE A 445 10.82 23.20 -12.19
CA ILE A 445 10.27 21.84 -12.25
C ILE A 445 9.92 21.33 -10.85
N GLY A 446 8.67 20.92 -10.66
CA GLY A 446 8.15 20.46 -9.37
C GLY A 446 7.72 21.61 -8.44
N GLY A 447 7.68 22.84 -8.93
CA GLY A 447 7.18 24.00 -8.20
C GLY A 447 5.65 24.01 -8.09
N THR A 448 5.14 24.90 -7.24
CA THR A 448 3.71 24.97 -6.90
C THR A 448 2.89 25.86 -7.86
N SER A 449 3.50 26.50 -8.85
CA SER A 449 2.75 27.32 -9.83
C SER A 449 1.65 26.51 -10.53
N HIS A 450 0.56 27.16 -10.94
CA HIS A 450 -0.51 26.47 -11.66
C HIS A 450 -0.01 25.78 -12.94
N PHE A 451 0.96 26.41 -13.63
CA PHE A 451 1.61 25.84 -14.81
C PHE A 451 2.28 24.50 -14.48
N GLU A 452 3.14 24.46 -13.46
CA GLU A 452 3.85 23.24 -13.09
C GLU A 452 2.93 22.18 -12.51
N VAL A 453 1.95 22.55 -11.69
CA VAL A 453 0.99 21.61 -11.11
C VAL A 453 0.12 20.95 -12.19
N LYS A 454 -0.34 21.69 -13.20
CA LYS A 454 -1.07 21.13 -14.34
C LYS A 454 -0.21 20.14 -15.13
N ARG A 455 1.03 20.54 -15.46
CA ARG A 455 2.01 19.65 -16.13
C ARG A 455 2.22 18.35 -15.33
N MET A 456 2.37 18.48 -14.02
CA MET A 456 2.56 17.38 -13.08
C MET A 456 1.36 16.42 -13.04
N ILE A 457 0.13 16.94 -13.06
CA ILE A 457 -1.10 16.13 -13.12
C ILE A 457 -1.17 15.37 -14.44
N GLU A 458 -0.98 16.05 -15.58
CA GLU A 458 -1.06 15.45 -16.91
C GLU A 458 -0.04 14.31 -17.09
N GLU A 459 1.21 14.54 -16.64
CA GLU A 459 2.27 13.53 -16.66
C GLU A 459 1.90 12.30 -15.82
N ARG A 460 1.42 12.51 -14.58
CA ARG A 460 1.05 11.44 -13.66
C ARG A 460 -0.17 10.65 -14.15
N GLU A 461 -1.14 11.29 -14.78
CA GLU A 461 -2.25 10.60 -15.43
C GLU A 461 -1.79 9.70 -16.58
N SER A 462 -0.85 10.17 -17.40
CA SER A 462 -0.30 9.36 -18.48
C SER A 462 0.44 8.14 -17.95
N ILE A 463 1.22 8.30 -16.89
CA ILE A 463 1.97 7.20 -16.26
C ILE A 463 0.99 6.22 -15.61
N LEU A 464 0.00 6.71 -14.86
CA LEU A 464 -0.95 5.86 -14.14
C LEU A 464 -1.79 5.00 -15.08
N LYS A 465 -2.21 5.54 -16.24
CA LYS A 465 -2.92 4.76 -17.27
C LYS A 465 -2.09 3.59 -17.79
N LYS A 466 -0.78 3.78 -17.93
CA LYS A 466 0.13 2.70 -18.33
C LYS A 466 0.23 1.64 -17.24
N ASP A 467 0.40 2.05 -15.99
CA ASP A 467 0.43 1.11 -14.85
C ASP A 467 -0.87 0.33 -14.71
N GLU A 468 -2.02 0.99 -14.87
CA GLU A 468 -3.33 0.36 -14.84
C GLU A 468 -3.49 -0.69 -15.96
N SER A 469 -3.06 -0.39 -17.18
CA SER A 469 -3.04 -1.36 -18.27
C SER A 469 -2.16 -2.57 -17.94
N GLU A 470 -0.92 -2.33 -17.49
CA GLU A 470 0.03 -3.40 -17.15
C GLU A 470 -0.51 -4.34 -16.06
N ILE A 471 -1.13 -3.77 -15.01
CA ILE A 471 -1.70 -4.55 -13.90
C ILE A 471 -2.98 -5.29 -14.32
N ASN A 472 -3.78 -4.72 -15.22
CA ASN A 472 -4.95 -5.40 -15.78
C ASN A 472 -4.54 -6.56 -16.69
N ASP A 473 -3.53 -6.38 -17.55
CA ASP A 473 -2.97 -7.43 -18.40
C ASP A 473 -2.43 -8.58 -17.55
N LEU A 474 -1.74 -8.25 -16.44
CA LEU A 474 -1.26 -9.23 -15.47
C LEU A 474 -2.41 -10.04 -14.85
N ALA A 475 -3.46 -9.36 -14.39
CA ALA A 475 -4.64 -10.01 -13.82
C ALA A 475 -5.36 -10.90 -14.84
N GLN A 476 -5.47 -10.44 -16.09
CA GLN A 476 -6.07 -11.21 -17.18
C GLN A 476 -5.25 -12.44 -17.54
N LYS A 477 -3.91 -12.33 -17.58
CA LYS A 477 -2.99 -13.46 -17.80
C LYS A 477 -3.22 -14.55 -16.75
N ILE A 478 -3.22 -14.19 -15.46
CA ILE A 478 -3.46 -15.16 -14.37
C ILE A 478 -4.84 -15.79 -14.50
N LYS A 479 -5.89 -14.99 -14.69
CA LYS A 479 -7.25 -15.49 -14.90
C LYS A 479 -7.35 -16.44 -16.09
N GLY A 480 -6.65 -16.14 -17.18
CA GLY A 480 -6.56 -16.99 -18.36
C GLY A 480 -6.00 -18.38 -18.05
N ARG A 481 -4.92 -18.44 -17.25
CA ARG A 481 -4.30 -19.71 -16.82
C ARG A 481 -5.22 -20.54 -15.93
N ILE A 482 -5.90 -19.90 -14.98
CA ILE A 482 -6.87 -20.60 -14.12
C ILE A 482 -8.08 -21.08 -14.92
N ASN A 483 -8.54 -20.31 -15.91
CA ASN A 483 -9.60 -20.75 -16.81
C ASN A 483 -9.17 -21.94 -17.68
N GLU A 484 -7.92 -21.96 -18.16
CA GLU A 484 -7.35 -23.08 -18.91
C GLU A 484 -7.29 -24.34 -18.03
N LEU A 485 -6.79 -24.23 -16.79
CA LEU A 485 -6.83 -25.29 -15.78
C LEU A 485 -8.25 -25.83 -15.60
N LEU A 486 -9.22 -24.96 -15.34
CA LEU A 486 -10.61 -25.36 -15.14
C LEU A 486 -11.27 -25.93 -16.41
N SER A 487 -10.83 -25.54 -17.61
CA SER A 487 -11.31 -26.13 -18.86
C SER A 487 -10.86 -27.59 -18.98
N ILE A 488 -9.59 -27.87 -18.68
CA ILE A 488 -9.07 -29.25 -18.65
C ILE A 488 -9.87 -30.10 -17.67
N CYS A 489 -10.26 -29.55 -16.51
CA CYS A 489 -11.08 -30.25 -15.54
C CYS A 489 -12.52 -30.53 -15.99
N LYS A 490 -13.07 -29.76 -16.95
CA LYS A 490 -14.42 -29.97 -17.49
C LYS A 490 -14.46 -31.01 -18.61
N ASP A 491 -13.35 -31.21 -19.31
CA ASP A 491 -13.22 -32.20 -20.38
C ASP A 491 -13.00 -33.64 -19.86
N VAL A 492 -13.13 -33.79 -18.54
CA VAL A 492 -12.90 -34.98 -17.72
C VAL A 492 -14.23 -35.44 -17.13
#